data_AF-A0A085WHC2-F1
#
_entry.id   AF-A0A085WHC2-F1
#
_cell.length_a   1.000
_cell.length_b   1.000
_cell.length_c   1.000
_cell.angle_alpha   90.00
_cell.angle_beta   90.00
_cell.angle_gamma   90.00
#
_symmetry.space_group_name_H-M   'P 1'
#
loop_
_entity.id
_entity.type
_entity.pdbx_description
1 polymer ?
#
loop_
_entity_poly.entity_id
_entity_poly.type
_entity_poly.pdbx_seq_one_letter_code
_entity_poly.pdbx_strand_id
1 'polypeptide(L)'
;MQLRKTLMMLTALSALSVVMTGCPADEETSLTCTADGDCLDGEICHPSSKVCVKTCTAGSDCPSSAKTCAAISTSDNRQVCQCSTDVLCNSEGTTDLVCSNLDKVCTPKCTSDSACGTGRTCDTATGQCKAGSNPGTTCSGTAQSTCSYGQFCSSSTCTAAPVAPTTCENFPSGNRPDWSATTSNGPVIYSITKLRYETNSSFCTSGGAYVFSIRAYRTDANWPDTRNGLSGFFYVKTDTTKLDVVNSGLLLPNTGYNRSTTNLKDAEFQTYLCANLSSIQVGYYFTGGNPVCASFNQ
;
A
#
# COMPACT_ATOMS: atom_id res chain seq x y z
N MET A 1 10.52 27.99 -22.59
CA MET A 1 10.94 28.89 -21.48
C MET A 1 10.14 30.17 -21.56
N GLN A 2 9.05 30.27 -20.81
CA GLN A 2 8.41 31.54 -20.51
C GLN A 2 8.27 31.60 -18.99
N LEU A 3 9.08 32.48 -18.39
CA LEU A 3 9.05 32.84 -16.98
C LEU A 3 7.65 33.30 -16.58
N ARG A 4 7.09 32.75 -15.50
CA ARG A 4 6.08 33.46 -14.71
C ARG A 4 6.70 33.90 -13.39
N LYS A 5 6.76 35.21 -13.24
CA LYS A 5 7.38 35.95 -12.16
C LYS A 5 6.44 35.96 -10.95
N THR A 6 6.97 35.63 -9.79
CA THR A 6 6.43 35.95 -8.47
C THR A 6 6.26 37.46 -8.26
N LEU A 7 5.10 37.91 -7.78
CA LEU A 7 4.96 39.19 -7.09
C LEU A 7 3.99 39.07 -5.89
N MET A 8 4.39 39.73 -4.82
CA MET A 8 3.93 39.64 -3.43
C MET A 8 2.64 40.40 -3.13
N MET A 9 2.06 40.05 -1.97
CA MET A 9 1.30 40.88 -1.02
C MET A 9 1.15 42.36 -1.35
N LEU A 10 -0.09 42.88 -1.30
CA LEU A 10 -0.37 44.19 -0.69
C LEU A 10 -1.79 44.25 -0.11
N THR A 11 -1.87 44.84 1.07
CA THR A 11 -3.04 45.09 1.92
C THR A 11 -3.95 46.23 1.43
N ALA A 12 -5.23 46.16 1.83
CA ALA A 12 -6.10 47.24 2.37
C ALA A 12 -7.42 47.57 1.62
N LEU A 13 -8.44 47.79 2.47
CA LEU A 13 -9.86 48.17 2.30
C LEU A 13 -10.20 49.15 1.17
N SER A 14 -11.36 48.96 0.52
CA SER A 14 -12.58 49.79 0.65
C SER A 14 -13.65 49.48 -0.42
N ALA A 15 -14.92 49.68 -0.05
CA ALA A 15 -16.12 49.39 -0.82
C ALA A 15 -16.28 50.25 -2.08
N LEU A 16 -16.90 49.71 -3.14
CA LEU A 16 -18.06 50.28 -3.85
C LEU A 16 -18.52 49.33 -4.99
N SER A 17 -19.83 49.13 -5.08
CA SER A 17 -20.50 48.35 -6.11
C SER A 17 -20.54 49.10 -7.46
N VAL A 18 -20.02 48.49 -8.52
CA VAL A 18 -20.39 48.80 -9.92
C VAL A 18 -20.41 47.51 -10.72
N VAL A 19 -21.56 47.20 -11.32
CA VAL A 19 -21.77 46.09 -12.25
C VAL A 19 -21.22 46.49 -13.61
N MET A 20 -20.19 45.79 -14.07
CA MET A 20 -19.72 45.76 -15.45
C MET A 20 -19.37 44.31 -15.77
N THR A 21 -20.01 43.75 -16.80
CA THR A 21 -19.68 42.46 -17.40
C THR A 21 -18.25 42.48 -17.94
N GLY A 22 -17.30 42.06 -17.10
CA GLY A 22 -15.91 41.81 -17.47
C GLY A 22 -15.66 40.30 -17.52
N CYS A 23 -14.87 39.87 -18.52
CA CYS A 23 -14.21 38.56 -18.51
C CYS A 23 -13.68 38.27 -17.10
N PRO A 24 -13.98 37.12 -16.50
CA PRO A 24 -13.38 36.76 -15.22
C PRO A 24 -11.86 36.78 -15.38
N ALA A 25 -11.26 37.66 -14.59
CA ALA A 25 -9.84 37.77 -14.38
C ALA A 25 -9.30 36.43 -13.90
N ASP A 26 -8.15 36.04 -14.47
CA ASP A 26 -7.13 35.17 -13.90
C ASP A 26 -7.64 34.20 -12.82
N GLU A 27 -8.44 33.20 -13.24
CA GLU A 27 -8.57 32.00 -12.44
C GLU A 27 -7.20 31.32 -12.44
N GLU A 28 -6.50 31.44 -11.31
CA GLU A 28 -5.57 30.42 -10.83
C GLU A 28 -6.18 29.06 -11.21
N THR A 29 -5.67 28.47 -12.28
CA THR A 29 -6.21 27.23 -12.86
C THR A 29 -6.10 26.21 -11.75
N SER A 30 -7.21 25.91 -11.08
CA SER A 30 -7.20 24.93 -10.02
C SER A 30 -6.73 23.65 -10.66
N LEU A 31 -5.57 23.13 -10.26
CA LEU A 31 -5.06 21.85 -10.75
C LEU A 31 -6.03 20.70 -10.42
N THR A 32 -7.11 20.96 -9.70
CA THR A 32 -8.14 20.00 -9.32
C THR A 32 -9.29 19.93 -10.32
N CYS A 33 -9.80 18.73 -10.58
CA CYS A 33 -10.90 18.46 -11.52
C CYS A 33 -11.88 17.43 -10.95
N THR A 34 -13.12 17.43 -11.43
CA THR A 34 -14.14 16.41 -11.11
C THR A 34 -14.44 15.52 -12.32
N ALA A 35 -14.41 16.10 -13.52
CA ALA A 35 -14.63 15.43 -14.80
C ALA A 35 -13.61 15.89 -15.86
N ASP A 36 -13.47 15.12 -16.94
CA ASP A 36 -12.52 15.43 -18.02
C ASP A 36 -12.79 16.80 -18.67
N GLY A 37 -14.06 17.23 -18.72
CA GLY A 37 -14.45 18.55 -19.24
C GLY A 37 -14.02 19.74 -18.38
N ASP A 38 -13.50 19.49 -17.17
CA ASP A 38 -12.93 20.53 -16.31
C ASP A 38 -11.46 20.83 -16.68
N CYS A 39 -10.86 19.99 -17.53
CA CYS A 39 -9.46 20.10 -17.96
C CYS A 39 -9.34 20.71 -19.36
N LEU A 40 -8.15 21.17 -19.71
CA LEU A 40 -7.88 21.75 -21.03
C LEU A 40 -7.90 20.69 -22.14
N ASP A 41 -8.02 21.14 -23.39
CA ASP A 41 -7.92 20.26 -24.55
C ASP A 41 -6.61 19.46 -24.54
N GLY A 42 -6.72 18.13 -24.60
CA GLY A 42 -5.59 17.21 -24.53
C GLY A 42 -5.24 16.76 -23.10
N GLU A 43 -6.01 17.18 -22.10
CA GLU A 43 -5.92 16.71 -20.71
C GLU A 43 -7.17 15.92 -20.32
N ILE A 44 -7.03 15.10 -19.28
CA ILE A 44 -8.14 14.38 -18.67
C ILE A 44 -8.06 14.52 -17.15
N CYS A 45 -9.19 14.30 -16.48
CA CYS A 45 -9.20 14.31 -15.03
C CYS A 45 -8.72 12.97 -14.49
N HIS A 46 -7.60 12.97 -13.77
CA HIS A 46 -7.07 11.74 -13.19
C HIS A 46 -8.07 11.17 -12.17
N PRO A 47 -8.49 9.89 -12.31
CA PRO A 47 -9.66 9.37 -11.61
C PRO A 47 -9.51 9.39 -10.08
N SER A 48 -8.28 9.21 -9.57
CA SER A 48 -7.96 9.11 -8.15
C SER A 48 -7.34 10.37 -7.54
N SER A 49 -6.35 11.00 -8.19
CA SER A 49 -5.73 12.25 -7.68
C SER A 49 -6.58 13.48 -7.92
N LYS A 50 -7.60 13.42 -8.79
CA LYS A 50 -8.46 14.55 -9.16
C LYS A 50 -7.65 15.73 -9.69
N VAL A 51 -6.57 15.44 -10.41
CA VAL A 51 -5.72 16.45 -11.06
C VAL A 51 -5.78 16.29 -12.57
N CYS A 52 -5.77 17.41 -13.30
CA CYS A 52 -5.70 17.38 -14.76
C CYS A 52 -4.34 16.84 -15.22
N VAL A 53 -4.36 15.79 -16.03
CA VAL A 53 -3.15 15.14 -16.56
C VAL A 53 -3.17 15.15 -18.08
N LYS A 54 -2.02 15.46 -18.67
CA LYS A 54 -1.86 15.50 -20.11
C LYS A 54 -1.89 14.10 -20.72
N THR A 55 -2.71 13.92 -21.73
CA THR A 55 -2.73 12.69 -22.55
C THR A 55 -1.51 12.65 -23.48
N CYS A 56 -1.07 11.45 -23.82
CA CYS A 56 0.13 11.26 -24.64
C CYS A 56 0.03 10.03 -25.52
N THR A 57 0.83 10.01 -26.59
CA THR A 57 1.04 8.83 -27.43
C THR A 57 2.47 8.31 -27.33
N ALA A 58 3.42 9.19 -27.01
CA ALA A 58 4.81 8.87 -26.70
C ALA A 58 5.36 9.82 -25.62
N GLY A 59 6.49 9.45 -25.01
CA GLY A 59 7.14 10.27 -23.98
C GLY A 59 7.59 11.67 -24.46
N SER A 60 7.72 11.88 -25.78
CA SER A 60 8.02 13.18 -26.38
C SER A 60 6.87 14.18 -26.26
N ASP A 61 5.64 13.71 -26.10
CA ASP A 61 4.44 14.56 -25.98
C ASP A 61 4.34 15.20 -24.59
N CYS A 62 5.13 14.68 -23.65
CA CYS A 62 5.05 14.97 -22.25
C CYS A 62 5.97 16.11 -21.81
N PRO A 63 5.54 16.90 -20.80
CA PRO A 63 6.35 17.95 -20.24
C PRO A 63 7.58 17.39 -19.52
N SER A 64 8.58 18.25 -19.28
CA SER A 64 9.81 17.88 -18.56
C SER A 64 9.54 17.34 -17.16
N SER A 65 8.42 17.71 -16.53
CA SER A 65 7.97 17.24 -15.22
C SER A 65 7.39 15.84 -15.21
N ALA A 66 7.04 15.26 -16.37
CA ALA A 66 6.33 13.99 -16.47
C ALA A 66 6.68 13.22 -17.76
N LYS A 67 7.96 12.89 -17.97
CA LYS A 67 8.48 12.35 -19.25
C LYS A 67 7.98 10.95 -19.64
N THR A 68 7.27 10.25 -18.76
CA THR A 68 6.83 8.87 -19.00
C THR A 68 5.42 8.88 -19.57
N CYS A 69 5.20 8.35 -20.77
CA CYS A 69 3.86 8.12 -21.28
C CYS A 69 3.41 6.69 -20.94
N ALA A 70 2.38 6.55 -20.12
CA ALA A 70 1.89 5.24 -19.68
C ALA A 70 0.39 5.27 -19.36
N ALA A 71 -0.20 4.07 -19.27
CA ALA A 71 -1.60 3.92 -18.85
C ALA A 71 -1.80 4.41 -17.41
N ILE A 72 -2.95 5.05 -17.14
CA ILE A 72 -3.34 5.51 -15.79
C ILE A 72 -3.29 4.34 -14.79
N SER A 73 -3.79 3.17 -15.20
CA SER A 73 -3.76 1.96 -14.39
C SER A 73 -3.87 0.72 -15.27
N THR A 74 -3.87 -0.47 -14.66
CA THR A 74 -4.18 -1.73 -15.35
C THR A 74 -5.64 -1.86 -15.76
N SER A 75 -6.54 -1.05 -15.20
CA SER A 75 -7.98 -1.01 -15.51
C SER A 75 -8.38 0.16 -16.40
N ASP A 76 -7.54 1.19 -16.52
CA ASP A 76 -7.73 2.34 -17.38
C ASP A 76 -6.51 2.53 -18.29
N ASN A 77 -6.67 2.08 -19.54
CA ASN A 77 -5.60 2.05 -20.53
C ASN A 77 -5.33 3.41 -21.19
N ARG A 78 -6.04 4.49 -20.78
CA ARG A 78 -5.78 5.84 -21.29
C ARG A 78 -4.35 6.24 -20.97
N GLN A 79 -3.61 6.68 -21.98
CA GLN A 79 -2.20 7.05 -21.87
C GLN A 79 -2.07 8.49 -21.37
N VAL A 80 -1.34 8.68 -20.27
CA VAL A 80 -1.08 9.97 -19.65
C VAL A 80 0.39 10.15 -19.32
N CYS A 81 0.81 11.41 -19.26
CA CYS A 81 2.14 11.78 -18.83
C CYS A 81 2.29 11.60 -17.31
N GLN A 82 3.24 10.76 -16.93
CA GLN A 82 3.54 10.36 -15.57
C GLN A 82 4.92 10.86 -15.13
N CYS A 83 5.00 11.31 -13.88
CA CYS A 83 6.28 11.55 -13.22
C CYS A 83 6.90 10.21 -12.77
N SER A 84 8.24 10.19 -12.68
CA SER A 84 8.98 9.03 -12.17
C SER A 84 9.85 9.35 -10.96
N THR A 85 10.16 10.63 -10.73
CA THR A 85 10.97 11.09 -9.59
C THR A 85 10.50 12.45 -9.11
N ASP A 86 10.71 12.75 -7.84
CA ASP A 86 10.45 14.07 -7.26
C ASP A 86 11.28 15.15 -7.96
N VAL A 87 12.48 14.82 -8.44
CA VAL A 87 13.34 15.75 -9.17
C VAL A 87 12.66 16.29 -10.44
N LEU A 88 11.90 15.45 -11.15
CA LEU A 88 11.15 15.89 -12.33
C LEU A 88 10.05 16.91 -11.95
N CYS A 89 9.32 16.63 -10.86
CA CYS A 89 8.30 17.52 -10.34
C CYS A 89 8.85 18.86 -9.83
N ASN A 90 10.13 18.91 -9.50
CA ASN A 90 10.83 20.06 -8.93
C ASN A 90 11.86 20.67 -9.90
N SER A 91 11.69 20.46 -11.20
CA SER A 91 12.66 20.85 -12.23
C SER A 91 12.89 22.37 -12.36
N GLU A 92 12.08 23.20 -11.72
CA GLU A 92 12.24 24.66 -11.65
C GLU A 92 12.83 25.16 -10.30
N GLY A 93 13.38 24.27 -9.48
CA GLY A 93 14.08 24.63 -8.23
C GLY A 93 13.18 24.74 -6.99
N THR A 94 11.93 24.30 -7.08
CA THR A 94 11.05 24.10 -5.93
C THR A 94 11.43 22.82 -5.17
N THR A 95 11.00 22.66 -3.92
CA THR A 95 11.19 21.40 -3.17
C THR A 95 9.89 20.85 -2.58
N ASP A 96 8.77 21.42 -2.99
CA ASP A 96 7.48 21.28 -2.32
C ASP A 96 6.58 20.25 -3.00
N LEU A 97 7.00 19.76 -4.16
CA LEU A 97 6.28 18.74 -4.91
C LEU A 97 6.94 17.37 -4.71
N VAL A 98 6.14 16.34 -4.76
CA VAL A 98 6.58 14.95 -4.86
C VAL A 98 5.90 14.30 -6.05
N CYS A 99 6.57 13.35 -6.66
CA CYS A 99 5.93 12.44 -7.58
C CYS A 99 5.14 11.42 -6.77
N SER A 100 3.80 11.51 -6.80
CA SER A 100 2.92 10.60 -6.07
C SER A 100 3.26 9.16 -6.41
N ASN A 101 3.61 8.38 -5.40
CA ASN A 101 3.90 6.97 -5.61
C ASN A 101 2.68 6.19 -6.11
N LEU A 102 1.48 6.64 -5.74
CA LEU A 102 0.21 5.98 -6.05
C LEU A 102 -0.33 6.37 -7.43
N ASP A 103 -0.29 7.66 -7.75
CA ASP A 103 -0.96 8.20 -8.94
C ASP A 103 0.01 8.61 -10.05
N LYS A 104 1.33 8.59 -9.78
CA LYS A 104 2.38 9.01 -10.72
C LYS A 104 2.16 10.41 -11.32
N VAL A 105 1.55 11.29 -10.53
CA VAL A 105 1.40 12.72 -10.82
C VAL A 105 2.16 13.55 -9.80
N CYS A 106 2.59 14.75 -10.20
CA CYS A 106 3.23 15.70 -9.29
C CYS A 106 2.19 16.31 -8.36
N THR A 107 2.35 16.13 -7.05
CA THR A 107 1.45 16.65 -6.02
C THR A 107 2.22 17.40 -4.95
N PRO A 108 1.63 18.39 -4.28
CA PRO A 108 2.22 19.00 -3.09
C PRO A 108 2.57 17.95 -2.04
N LYS A 109 3.66 18.17 -1.30
CA LYS A 109 3.99 17.39 -0.11
C LYS A 109 2.86 17.48 0.89
N CYS A 110 2.41 16.34 1.38
CA CYS A 110 1.46 16.32 2.48
C CYS A 110 2.16 16.67 3.80
N THR A 111 1.45 17.35 4.68
CA THR A 111 1.86 17.62 6.07
C THR A 111 0.93 16.97 7.10
N SER A 112 -0.23 16.50 6.65
CA SER A 112 -1.25 15.81 7.44
C SER A 112 -2.18 15.00 6.52
N ASP A 113 -2.94 14.07 7.09
CA ASP A 113 -3.87 13.21 6.34
C ASP A 113 -4.94 13.99 5.58
N SER A 114 -5.36 15.14 6.11
CA SER A 114 -6.32 16.03 5.47
C SER A 114 -5.85 16.54 4.10
N ALA A 115 -4.54 16.57 3.84
CA ALA A 115 -3.98 16.99 2.56
C ALA A 115 -4.07 15.89 1.48
N CYS A 116 -4.34 14.64 1.86
CA CYS A 116 -4.28 13.50 0.95
C CYS A 116 -5.63 13.12 0.33
N GLY A 117 -6.72 13.78 0.71
CA GLY A 117 -8.07 13.42 0.25
C GLY A 117 -8.59 12.12 0.90
N THR A 118 -9.85 11.80 0.61
CA THR A 118 -10.56 10.69 1.26
C THR A 118 -9.87 9.35 1.00
N GLY A 119 -9.62 8.58 2.07
CA GLY A 119 -9.05 7.24 1.97
C GLY A 119 -7.55 7.24 1.66
N ARG A 120 -6.81 8.26 2.11
CA ARG A 120 -5.35 8.37 2.02
C ARG A 120 -4.75 8.94 3.32
N THR A 121 -3.50 8.60 3.58
CA THR A 121 -2.75 9.01 4.79
C THR A 121 -1.46 9.70 4.37
N CYS A 122 -1.01 10.68 5.13
CA CYS A 122 0.24 11.36 4.88
C CYS A 122 1.41 10.66 5.56
N ASP A 123 2.42 10.25 4.78
CA ASP A 123 3.75 10.01 5.33
C ASP A 123 4.48 11.36 5.43
N THR A 124 4.50 11.94 6.63
CA THR A 124 5.13 13.23 6.88
C THR A 124 6.65 13.21 6.77
N ALA A 125 7.30 12.04 6.84
CA ALA A 125 8.75 11.92 6.66
C ALA A 125 9.14 12.08 5.19
N THR A 126 8.32 11.57 4.28
CA THR A 126 8.55 11.67 2.83
C THR A 126 7.69 12.73 2.14
N GLY A 127 6.67 13.27 2.81
CA GLY A 127 5.65 14.15 2.25
C GLY A 127 4.73 13.45 1.24
N GLN A 128 4.61 12.12 1.29
CA GLN A 128 3.87 11.33 0.29
C GLN A 128 2.49 10.92 0.82
N CYS A 129 1.47 11.13 0.01
CA CYS A 129 0.16 10.55 0.27
C CYS A 129 0.15 9.07 -0.12
N LYS A 130 -0.09 8.22 0.86
CA LYS A 130 -0.20 6.77 0.68
C LYS A 130 -1.66 6.37 0.67
N ALA A 131 -1.96 5.24 0.02
CA ALA A 131 -3.27 4.61 0.13
C ALA A 131 -3.67 4.50 1.61
N GLY A 132 -4.90 4.91 1.92
CA GLY A 132 -5.35 5.17 3.27
C GLY A 132 -5.20 3.97 4.16
N SER A 133 -4.22 4.06 5.05
CA SER A 133 -4.47 3.63 6.41
C SER A 133 -5.48 4.64 6.97
N ASN A 134 -6.53 4.20 7.66
CA ASN A 134 -7.21 5.08 8.59
C ASN A 134 -6.78 4.60 9.98
N PRO A 135 -5.52 4.84 10.39
CA PRO A 135 -5.13 4.53 11.74
C PRO A 135 -5.74 5.59 12.65
N GLY A 136 -6.68 5.19 13.50
CA GLY A 136 -7.31 6.11 14.46
C GLY A 136 -8.78 5.87 14.76
N THR A 137 -9.49 5.04 13.99
CA THR A 137 -10.80 4.57 14.43
C THR A 137 -10.63 3.59 15.59
N THR A 138 -11.39 3.81 16.65
CA THR A 138 -11.48 2.87 17.75
C THR A 138 -12.11 1.57 17.23
N CYS A 139 -11.54 0.45 17.67
CA CYS A 139 -12.01 -0.88 17.32
C CYS A 139 -12.09 -1.74 18.59
N SER A 140 -12.94 -2.75 18.54
CA SER A 140 -13.08 -3.75 19.60
C SER A 140 -12.83 -5.15 19.05
N GLY A 141 -12.24 -6.05 19.83
CA GLY A 141 -11.87 -7.39 19.37
C GLY A 141 -10.49 -7.46 18.68
N THR A 142 -10.30 -8.47 17.84
CA THR A 142 -9.03 -8.78 17.15
C THR A 142 -9.21 -8.80 15.63
N ALA A 143 -8.09 -8.89 14.90
CA ALA A 143 -8.08 -9.01 13.44
C ALA A 143 -8.77 -7.82 12.75
N GLN A 144 -9.47 -8.01 11.62
CA GLN A 144 -10.06 -6.88 10.90
C GLN A 144 -11.07 -6.10 11.76
N SER A 145 -11.96 -6.79 12.49
CA SER A 145 -13.05 -6.16 13.26
C SER A 145 -13.78 -5.05 12.45
N THR A 146 -13.92 -3.84 13.00
CA THR A 146 -14.49 -2.64 12.36
C THR A 146 -13.49 -1.90 11.46
N CYS A 147 -12.26 -2.38 11.34
CA CYS A 147 -11.21 -1.75 10.56
C CYS A 147 -11.35 -2.02 9.07
N SER A 148 -10.83 -1.11 8.25
CA SER A 148 -10.84 -1.27 6.80
C SER A 148 -9.98 -2.46 6.36
N TYR A 149 -10.20 -2.93 5.13
CA TYR A 149 -9.33 -3.96 4.54
C TYR A 149 -7.87 -3.49 4.53
N GLY A 150 -6.93 -4.40 4.78
CA GLY A 150 -5.51 -4.08 4.98
C GLY A 150 -5.18 -3.52 6.37
N GLN A 151 -6.13 -3.49 7.30
CA GLN A 151 -5.91 -3.09 8.70
C GLN A 151 -6.37 -4.15 9.69
N PHE A 152 -5.93 -4.04 10.93
CA PHE A 152 -6.37 -4.88 12.03
C PHE A 152 -6.48 -4.08 13.33
N CYS A 153 -7.29 -4.57 14.27
CA CYS A 153 -7.45 -3.98 15.58
C CYS A 153 -6.26 -4.34 16.46
N SER A 154 -5.46 -3.34 16.82
CA SER A 154 -4.33 -3.44 17.74
C SER A 154 -4.53 -2.44 18.87
N SER A 155 -4.59 -2.92 20.12
CA SER A 155 -4.77 -2.06 21.30
C SER A 155 -5.94 -1.07 21.15
N SER A 156 -7.09 -1.56 20.68
CA SER A 156 -8.32 -0.80 20.42
C SER A 156 -8.23 0.30 19.36
N THR A 157 -7.18 0.27 18.52
CA THR A 157 -7.02 1.20 17.39
C THR A 157 -6.79 0.42 16.11
N CYS A 158 -7.46 0.82 15.03
CA CYS A 158 -7.17 0.26 13.71
C CYS A 158 -5.74 0.59 13.30
N THR A 159 -4.97 -0.44 12.96
CA THR A 159 -3.54 -0.35 12.59
C THR A 159 -3.36 -1.00 11.23
N ALA A 160 -2.52 -0.41 10.37
CA ALA A 160 -2.18 -1.02 9.09
C ALA A 160 -1.55 -2.39 9.29
N ALA A 161 -1.98 -3.38 8.50
CA ALA A 161 -1.33 -4.69 8.46
C ALA A 161 0.13 -4.51 7.98
N PRO A 162 1.08 -5.29 8.53
CA PRO A 162 2.45 -5.24 8.10
C PRO A 162 2.55 -5.65 6.63
N VAL A 163 3.49 -5.04 5.94
CA VAL A 163 3.78 -5.32 4.54
C VAL A 163 5.29 -5.42 4.42
N ALA A 164 5.78 -6.49 3.79
CA ALA A 164 7.21 -6.74 3.67
C ALA A 164 7.92 -5.51 3.05
N PRO A 165 9.01 -5.01 3.66
CA PRO A 165 9.78 -3.93 3.08
C PRO A 165 10.47 -4.40 1.78
N THR A 166 10.90 -3.46 0.95
CA THR A 166 11.67 -3.78 -0.28
C THR A 166 13.03 -4.43 0.00
N THR A 167 13.53 -4.30 1.22
CA THR A 167 14.75 -4.94 1.72
C THR A 167 14.55 -6.39 2.17
N CYS A 168 13.31 -6.89 2.11
CA CYS A 168 13.01 -8.25 2.53
C CYS A 168 13.54 -9.27 1.52
N GLU A 169 14.47 -10.14 1.94
CA GLU A 169 15.11 -11.12 1.06
C GLU A 169 14.12 -12.18 0.57
N ASN A 170 13.07 -12.46 1.34
CA ASN A 170 12.01 -13.37 0.90
C ASN A 170 11.23 -12.83 -0.32
N PHE A 171 11.20 -11.51 -0.53
CA PHE A 171 10.39 -10.86 -1.56
C PHE A 171 11.16 -9.78 -2.33
N PRO A 172 12.18 -10.15 -3.14
CA PRO A 172 12.91 -9.20 -3.96
C PRO A 172 12.01 -8.57 -5.03
N SER A 173 12.45 -7.46 -5.62
CA SER A 173 11.68 -6.54 -6.46
C SER A 173 11.09 -7.10 -7.78
N GLY A 174 11.12 -8.41 -8.03
CA GLY A 174 10.44 -9.06 -9.16
C GLY A 174 9.57 -10.27 -8.79
N ASN A 175 9.65 -10.77 -7.55
CA ASN A 175 8.92 -11.96 -7.08
C ASN A 175 7.96 -11.66 -5.93
N ARG A 176 7.64 -10.37 -5.74
CA ARG A 176 6.75 -9.92 -4.69
C ARG A 176 5.29 -10.11 -5.12
N PRO A 177 4.43 -10.67 -4.25
CA PRO A 177 2.99 -10.69 -4.47
C PRO A 177 2.45 -9.28 -4.75
N ASP A 178 1.68 -9.15 -5.82
CA ASP A 178 0.94 -7.92 -6.13
C ASP A 178 -0.24 -7.80 -5.17
N TRP A 179 -0.10 -6.90 -4.19
CA TRP A 179 -1.10 -6.65 -3.17
C TRP A 179 -1.19 -5.17 -2.84
N SER A 180 -2.43 -4.69 -2.73
CA SER A 180 -2.75 -3.34 -2.27
C SER A 180 -3.98 -3.37 -1.37
N ALA A 181 -3.95 -2.60 -0.28
CA ALA A 181 -5.09 -2.41 0.60
C ALA A 181 -6.32 -1.78 -0.10
N THR A 182 -6.17 -1.22 -1.31
CA THR A 182 -7.27 -0.58 -2.04
C THR A 182 -7.87 -1.44 -3.15
N THR A 183 -7.07 -2.30 -3.79
CA THR A 183 -7.49 -3.06 -4.97
C THR A 183 -7.53 -4.56 -4.75
N SER A 184 -6.86 -5.06 -3.71
CA SER A 184 -6.87 -6.48 -3.35
C SER A 184 -8.00 -6.80 -2.38
N ASN A 185 -8.35 -8.09 -2.30
CA ASN A 185 -9.39 -8.61 -1.41
C ASN A 185 -9.02 -9.99 -0.82
N GLY A 186 -7.79 -10.47 -1.03
CA GLY A 186 -7.34 -11.75 -0.49
C GLY A 186 -7.03 -11.69 1.00
N PRO A 187 -6.66 -12.82 1.62
CA PRO A 187 -6.37 -12.88 3.05
C PRO A 187 -5.23 -11.95 3.47
N VAL A 188 -5.34 -11.37 4.67
CA VAL A 188 -4.37 -10.42 5.22
C VAL A 188 -3.71 -11.00 6.46
N ILE A 189 -2.39 -11.20 6.41
CA ILE A 189 -1.56 -11.53 7.56
C ILE A 189 -1.28 -10.26 8.35
N TYR A 190 -1.67 -10.25 9.62
CA TYR A 190 -1.49 -9.08 10.48
C TYR A 190 -0.49 -9.30 11.62
N SER A 191 -0.05 -10.54 11.86
CA SER A 191 0.94 -10.83 12.88
C SER A 191 1.75 -12.08 12.53
N ILE A 192 3.06 -12.00 12.78
CA ILE A 192 3.98 -13.15 12.81
C ILE A 192 4.77 -13.04 14.10
N THR A 193 4.68 -14.04 14.95
CA THR A 193 5.44 -14.10 16.20
C THR A 193 6.19 -15.42 16.32
N LYS A 194 7.45 -15.37 16.75
CA LYS A 194 8.17 -16.57 17.19
C LYS A 194 7.55 -17.02 18.51
N LEU A 195 7.00 -18.22 18.54
CA LEU A 195 6.53 -18.85 19.78
C LEU A 195 7.71 -19.42 20.57
N ARG A 196 8.60 -20.16 19.90
CA ARG A 196 9.76 -20.81 20.52
C ARG A 196 10.75 -21.34 19.50
N TYR A 197 11.93 -21.73 19.98
CA TYR A 197 12.88 -22.58 19.28
C TYR A 197 13.06 -23.90 20.03
N GLU A 198 13.14 -25.01 19.31
CA GLU A 198 13.32 -26.37 19.85
C GLU A 198 14.60 -26.99 19.30
N THR A 199 15.66 -27.16 20.10
CA THR A 199 17.00 -27.60 19.64
C THR A 199 17.05 -29.03 19.10
N ASN A 200 16.09 -29.89 19.46
CA ASN A 200 15.99 -31.28 18.99
C ASN A 200 14.52 -31.61 18.68
N SER A 201 13.93 -30.81 17.80
CA SER A 201 12.51 -30.93 17.52
C SER A 201 12.19 -32.23 16.79
N SER A 202 11.17 -32.95 17.24
CA SER A 202 10.65 -34.12 16.52
C SER A 202 10.02 -33.77 15.18
N PHE A 203 9.80 -32.49 14.90
CA PHE A 203 9.34 -32.00 13.60
C PHE A 203 10.45 -32.02 12.54
N CYS A 204 11.72 -32.09 12.96
CA CYS A 204 12.87 -32.02 12.08
C CYS A 204 13.65 -33.34 12.09
N THR A 205 14.04 -33.84 10.91
CA THR A 205 14.86 -35.06 10.79
C THR A 205 16.22 -34.89 11.46
N SER A 206 16.75 -33.66 11.49
CA SER A 206 17.93 -33.28 12.25
C SER A 206 17.88 -31.79 12.58
N GLY A 207 18.49 -31.39 13.70
CA GLY A 207 18.55 -29.99 14.10
C GLY A 207 17.34 -29.49 14.88
N GLY A 208 17.27 -28.16 15.01
CA GLY A 208 16.18 -27.50 15.72
C GLY A 208 15.10 -26.90 14.83
N ALA A 209 13.95 -26.62 15.44
CA ALA A 209 12.79 -26.02 14.80
C ALA A 209 12.48 -24.65 15.40
N TYR A 210 12.31 -23.65 14.53
CA TYR A 210 11.60 -22.43 14.89
C TYR A 210 10.10 -22.67 14.77
N VAL A 211 9.34 -22.31 15.79
CA VAL A 211 7.88 -22.40 15.78
C VAL A 211 7.29 -20.99 15.77
N PHE A 212 6.40 -20.72 14.82
CA PHE A 212 5.77 -19.41 14.63
C PHE A 212 4.26 -19.49 14.81
N SER A 213 3.67 -18.39 15.27
CA SER A 213 2.24 -18.12 15.18
C SER A 213 2.03 -17.02 14.13
N ILE A 214 1.21 -17.32 13.13
CA ILE A 214 0.82 -16.42 12.06
C ILE A 214 -0.67 -16.17 12.21
N ARG A 215 -1.07 -14.91 12.35
CA ARG A 215 -2.48 -14.55 12.41
C ARG A 215 -2.90 -13.83 11.15
N ALA A 216 -4.02 -14.26 10.60
CA ALA A 216 -4.59 -13.66 9.41
C ALA A 216 -6.11 -13.56 9.50
N TYR A 217 -6.66 -12.63 8.74
CA TYR A 217 -8.09 -12.59 8.44
C TYR A 217 -8.31 -12.63 6.94
N ARG A 218 -9.56 -12.82 6.53
CA ARG A 218 -9.95 -12.73 5.12
C ARG A 218 -11.33 -12.08 4.98
N THR A 219 -11.59 -11.40 3.88
CA THR A 219 -12.88 -10.72 3.64
C THR A 219 -13.77 -11.45 2.65
N ASP A 220 -13.16 -12.22 1.74
CA ASP A 220 -13.75 -12.87 0.58
C ASP A 220 -14.60 -14.11 0.92
N ALA A 221 -14.23 -14.89 1.94
CA ALA A 221 -14.97 -16.09 2.36
C ALA A 221 -14.67 -16.45 3.83
N ASN A 222 -15.31 -17.51 4.34
CA ASN A 222 -14.90 -18.10 5.62
C ASN A 222 -13.63 -18.94 5.43
N TRP A 223 -12.82 -19.07 6.49
CA TRP A 223 -11.77 -20.08 6.51
C TRP A 223 -12.39 -21.49 6.50
N PRO A 224 -11.77 -22.47 5.82
CA PRO A 224 -12.31 -23.83 5.69
C PRO A 224 -12.43 -24.55 7.05
N ASP A 225 -13.33 -25.52 7.17
CA ASP A 225 -13.52 -26.24 8.45
C ASP A 225 -12.30 -27.07 8.86
N THR A 226 -11.50 -27.49 7.89
CA THR A 226 -10.33 -28.35 8.13
C THR A 226 -9.10 -27.80 7.44
N ARG A 227 -7.91 -28.18 7.97
CA ARG A 227 -6.62 -27.78 7.40
C ARG A 227 -6.43 -28.20 5.94
N ASN A 228 -7.09 -29.28 5.50
CA ASN A 228 -6.98 -29.77 4.13
C ASN A 228 -7.71 -28.88 3.12
N GLY A 229 -8.66 -28.05 3.57
CA GLY A 229 -9.31 -27.05 2.73
C GLY A 229 -8.50 -25.77 2.55
N LEU A 230 -7.40 -25.60 3.30
CA LEU A 230 -6.52 -24.44 3.15
C LEU A 230 -5.78 -24.54 1.82
N SER A 231 -5.82 -23.45 1.06
CA SER A 231 -5.09 -23.33 -0.20
C SER A 231 -4.49 -21.93 -0.31
N GLY A 232 -3.42 -21.83 -1.11
CA GLY A 232 -2.80 -20.56 -1.40
C GLY A 232 -2.07 -19.91 -0.23
N PHE A 233 -1.73 -20.66 0.84
CA PHE A 233 -0.89 -20.18 1.93
C PHE A 233 0.56 -20.59 1.69
N PHE A 234 1.46 -19.62 1.57
CA PHE A 234 2.83 -19.86 1.19
C PHE A 234 3.83 -19.34 2.23
N TYR A 235 4.87 -20.14 2.44
CA TYR A 235 6.13 -19.73 3.06
C TYR A 235 7.14 -19.48 1.95
N VAL A 236 7.88 -18.39 2.04
CA VAL A 236 8.94 -18.02 1.09
C VAL A 236 10.25 -17.93 1.83
N LYS A 237 11.25 -18.67 1.36
CA LYS A 237 12.63 -18.66 1.88
C LYS A 237 13.39 -17.43 1.36
N THR A 238 14.55 -17.14 1.96
CA THR A 238 15.43 -16.05 1.52
C THR A 238 16.06 -16.31 0.15
N ASP A 239 16.15 -17.57 -0.28
CA ASP A 239 16.52 -17.97 -1.64
C ASP A 239 15.35 -17.83 -2.65
N THR A 240 14.24 -17.22 -2.24
CA THR A 240 12.99 -17.03 -2.99
C THR A 240 12.18 -18.31 -3.26
N THR A 241 12.62 -19.47 -2.76
CA THR A 241 11.85 -20.71 -2.89
C THR A 241 10.53 -20.58 -2.17
N LYS A 242 9.45 -20.80 -2.92
CA LYS A 242 8.08 -20.81 -2.42
C LYS A 242 7.64 -22.22 -2.05
N LEU A 243 7.20 -22.40 -0.82
CA LEU A 243 6.62 -23.64 -0.31
C LEU A 243 5.15 -23.42 0.06
N ASP A 244 4.28 -24.28 -0.44
CA ASP A 244 2.89 -24.33 0.05
C ASP A 244 2.90 -24.90 1.46
N VAL A 245 2.37 -24.14 2.41
CA VAL A 245 2.46 -24.45 3.85
C VAL A 245 1.73 -25.75 4.20
N VAL A 246 0.63 -26.05 3.50
CA VAL A 246 -0.19 -27.25 3.76
C VAL A 246 0.48 -28.45 3.10
N ASN A 247 0.78 -28.37 1.82
CA ASN A 247 1.33 -29.47 1.03
C ASN A 247 2.77 -29.83 1.42
N SER A 248 3.53 -28.85 1.91
CA SER A 248 4.89 -29.08 2.42
C SER A 248 4.92 -29.52 3.88
N GLY A 249 3.74 -29.74 4.51
CA GLY A 249 3.64 -30.25 5.87
C GLY A 249 4.17 -29.30 6.95
N LEU A 250 4.19 -27.99 6.70
CA LEU A 250 4.81 -27.00 7.58
C LEU A 250 3.92 -26.55 8.73
N LEU A 251 2.62 -26.84 8.70
CA LEU A 251 1.71 -26.64 9.83
C LEU A 251 2.00 -27.66 10.93
N LEU A 252 2.02 -27.20 12.19
CA LEU A 252 2.13 -28.09 13.35
C LEU A 252 1.06 -29.20 13.28
N PRO A 253 1.42 -30.45 13.57
CA PRO A 253 0.46 -31.54 13.66
C PRO A 253 -0.65 -31.22 14.67
N ASN A 254 -1.91 -31.39 14.26
CA ASN A 254 -3.13 -31.18 15.06
C ASN A 254 -3.42 -29.76 15.56
N THR A 255 -2.41 -28.93 15.83
CA THR A 255 -2.56 -27.56 16.37
C THR A 255 -2.18 -26.46 15.39
N GLY A 256 -1.72 -26.84 14.19
CA GLY A 256 -1.21 -25.89 13.20
C GLY A 256 -2.26 -25.00 12.55
N TYR A 257 -3.55 -25.31 12.68
CA TYR A 257 -4.63 -24.53 12.07
C TYR A 257 -5.77 -24.33 13.06
N ASN A 258 -5.98 -23.08 13.47
CA ASN A 258 -6.97 -22.69 14.46
C ASN A 258 -7.83 -21.56 13.89
N ARG A 259 -8.97 -21.92 13.28
CA ARG A 259 -10.00 -20.95 12.89
C ARG A 259 -10.78 -20.49 14.11
N SER A 260 -11.06 -19.20 14.21
CA SER A 260 -11.94 -18.66 15.24
C SER A 260 -13.36 -19.21 15.09
N THR A 261 -13.98 -19.61 16.20
CA THR A 261 -15.36 -20.13 16.22
C THR A 261 -16.41 -19.02 16.27
N THR A 262 -16.02 -17.81 16.67
CA THR A 262 -16.90 -16.64 16.77
C THR A 262 -16.81 -15.75 15.53
N ASN A 263 -15.65 -15.71 14.90
CA ASN A 263 -15.45 -15.05 13.61
C ASN A 263 -14.73 -16.00 12.65
N LEU A 264 -15.50 -16.70 11.81
CA LEU A 264 -14.96 -17.69 10.87
C LEU A 264 -14.02 -17.09 9.81
N LYS A 265 -13.88 -15.76 9.76
CA LYS A 265 -12.96 -15.02 8.89
C LYS A 265 -11.59 -14.78 9.52
N ASP A 266 -11.40 -15.14 10.79
CA ASP A 266 -10.12 -15.05 11.49
C ASP A 266 -9.51 -16.43 11.73
N ALA A 267 -8.20 -16.54 11.54
CA ALA A 267 -7.47 -17.78 11.82
C ALA A 267 -6.06 -17.50 12.36
N GLU A 268 -5.60 -18.42 13.19
CA GLU A 268 -4.21 -18.55 13.61
C GLU A 268 -3.61 -19.83 13.01
N PHE A 269 -2.43 -19.69 12.42
CA PHE A 269 -1.65 -20.78 11.85
C PHE A 269 -0.37 -20.93 12.65
N GLN A 270 -0.08 -22.15 13.10
CA GLN A 270 1.19 -22.45 13.74
C GLN A 270 2.04 -23.28 12.79
N THR A 271 3.20 -22.74 12.43
CA THR A 271 4.15 -23.38 11.52
C THR A 271 5.44 -23.72 12.26
N TYR A 272 6.14 -24.74 11.77
CA TYR A 272 7.51 -25.03 12.19
C TYR A 272 8.44 -24.97 10.98
N LEU A 273 9.65 -24.44 11.19
CA LEU A 273 10.70 -24.39 10.18
C LEU A 273 11.98 -24.97 10.76
N CYS A 274 12.49 -26.03 10.12
CA CYS A 274 13.75 -26.66 10.51
C CYS A 274 14.93 -25.79 10.10
N ALA A 275 15.69 -25.31 11.08
CA ALA A 275 16.89 -24.51 10.84
C ALA A 275 17.87 -24.62 12.03
N ASN A 276 19.15 -24.79 11.70
CA ASN A 276 20.27 -24.74 12.66
C ASN A 276 21.03 -23.42 12.53
N LEU A 277 20.30 -22.32 12.62
CA LEU A 277 20.84 -20.96 12.49
C LEU A 277 20.49 -20.16 13.75
N SER A 278 21.37 -19.26 14.17
CA SER A 278 21.14 -18.33 15.29
C SER A 278 20.06 -17.28 15.00
N SER A 279 19.76 -17.07 13.71
CA SER A 279 18.71 -16.18 13.24
C SER A 279 18.08 -16.71 11.96
N ILE A 280 16.80 -16.40 11.74
CA ILE A 280 16.03 -16.77 10.55
C ILE A 280 15.18 -15.59 10.09
N GLN A 281 15.15 -15.34 8.78
CA GLN A 281 14.16 -14.46 8.16
C GLN A 281 13.08 -15.31 7.48
N VAL A 282 11.82 -15.00 7.78
CA VAL A 282 10.66 -15.73 7.27
C VAL A 282 9.78 -14.80 6.47
N GLY A 283 9.32 -15.26 5.29
CA GLY A 283 8.32 -14.58 4.48
C GLY A 283 7.07 -15.44 4.36
N TYR A 284 5.90 -14.84 4.53
CA TYR A 284 4.61 -15.50 4.34
C TYR A 284 3.67 -14.63 3.52
N TYR A 285 2.80 -15.25 2.74
CA TYR A 285 1.70 -14.58 2.05
C TYR A 285 0.59 -15.57 1.69
N PHE A 286 -0.60 -15.04 1.41
CA PHE A 286 -1.67 -15.79 0.76
C PHE A 286 -1.83 -15.36 -0.71
N THR A 287 -2.35 -16.22 -1.58
CA THR A 287 -2.78 -15.81 -2.93
C THR A 287 -3.68 -14.58 -2.84
N GLY A 288 -3.31 -13.49 -3.53
CA GLY A 288 -4.04 -12.21 -3.50
C GLY A 288 -3.97 -11.46 -2.16
N GLY A 289 -3.11 -11.92 -1.24
CA GLY A 289 -2.90 -11.36 0.10
C GLY A 289 -1.58 -10.62 0.26
N ASN A 290 -1.40 -9.92 1.38
CA ASN A 290 -0.21 -9.13 1.64
C ASN A 290 1.03 -10.02 1.86
N PRO A 291 2.19 -9.68 1.27
CA PRO A 291 3.45 -10.27 1.67
C PRO A 291 3.91 -9.69 3.01
N VAL A 292 4.32 -10.55 3.93
CA VAL A 292 4.85 -10.15 5.24
C VAL A 292 6.14 -10.91 5.49
N CYS A 293 7.14 -10.23 6.04
CA CYS A 293 8.33 -10.91 6.53
C CYS A 293 8.85 -10.33 7.84
N ALA A 294 9.59 -11.16 8.56
CA ALA A 294 10.18 -10.82 9.84
C ALA A 294 11.45 -11.64 10.08
N SER A 295 12.40 -11.04 10.80
CA SER A 295 13.62 -11.71 11.25
C SER A 295 13.51 -12.04 12.73
N PHE A 296 13.92 -13.25 13.10
CA PHE A 296 13.91 -13.72 14.48
C PHE A 296 15.26 -14.35 14.82
N ASN A 297 15.71 -14.11 16.05
CA ASN A 297 16.83 -14.86 16.62
C ASN A 297 16.32 -16.14 17.27
N GLN A 298 17.22 -17.08 17.53
CA GLN A 298 16.94 -18.30 18.30
C GLN A 298 16.29 -17.99 19.66
#